data_AF-A0A7S2LX56-F1
#
_entry.id   AF-A0A7S2LX56-F1
#
_cell.length_a   1.000
_cell.length_b   1.000
_cell.length_c   1.000
_cell.angle_alpha   90.00
_cell.angle_beta   90.00
_cell.angle_gamma   90.00
#
_symmetry.space_group_name_H-M   'P 1'
#
loop_
_entity.id
_entity.type
_entity.pdbx_description
1 polymer ?
#
loop_
_entity_poly.entity_id
_entity_poly.type
_entity_poly.pdbx_seq_one_letter_code
_entity_poly.pdbx_strand_id
1 'polypeptide(L)'
;YRRTAVVVFVKMPPRRQNNQKLEEGQNSNEAAGDDDNLTTSAIERLGTDEIAFIFGFLPPEDIMSARLNKKMRDAAKTTIVPPVEFIVDSVDKYNSAAAMASAMPNLQQISFSELDSRHKYIDGEDPDEHTARFTTNWITHDIE
;
A
#
# COMPACT_ATOMS: atom_id res chain seq x y z
N TYR A 1 1.02 9.35 32.88
CA TYR A 1 0.03 8.86 31.91
C TYR A 1 0.35 7.42 31.52
N ARG A 2 -0.47 6.45 31.95
CA ARG A 2 -0.33 5.04 31.57
C ARG A 2 -1.10 4.84 30.24
N ARG A 3 -0.40 4.45 29.17
CA ARG A 3 -1.05 4.10 27.89
C ARG A 3 -1.59 2.68 27.98
N THR A 4 -2.90 2.54 28.00
CA THR A 4 -3.60 1.25 27.91
C THR A 4 -3.65 0.86 26.44
N ALA A 5 -2.91 -0.18 26.04
CA ALA A 5 -2.99 -0.74 24.69
C ALA A 5 -4.27 -1.59 24.59
N VAL A 6 -5.17 -1.22 23.67
CA VAL A 6 -6.37 -2.01 23.35
C VAL A 6 -6.03 -2.92 22.17
N VAL A 7 -5.92 -4.22 22.42
CA VAL A 7 -5.69 -5.23 21.39
C VAL A 7 -7.05 -5.69 20.86
N VAL A 8 -7.36 -5.38 19.60
CA VAL A 8 -8.60 -5.81 18.93
C VAL A 8 -8.35 -7.13 18.20
N PHE A 9 -8.96 -8.21 18.67
CA PHE A 9 -8.91 -9.52 18.01
C PHE A 9 -9.96 -9.58 16.89
N VAL A 10 -9.51 -9.58 15.63
CA VAL A 10 -10.38 -9.77 14.47
C VAL A 10 -10.67 -11.27 14.30
N LYS A 11 -11.94 -11.66 14.47
CA LYS A 11 -12.41 -13.03 14.34
C LYS A 11 -12.53 -13.42 12.87
N MET A 12 -11.68 -14.33 12.39
CA MET A 12 -11.74 -14.85 11.03
C MET A 12 -12.90 -15.85 10.80
N PRO A 13 -13.53 -15.85 9.61
CA PRO A 13 -14.60 -16.78 9.25
C PRO A 13 -14.07 -18.18 8.86
N PRO A 14 -14.91 -19.23 8.92
CA PRO A 14 -14.49 -20.62 8.70
C PRO A 14 -14.20 -20.92 7.22
N ARG A 15 -13.07 -21.57 6.97
CA ARG A 15 -12.54 -21.99 5.65
C ARG A 15 -13.36 -23.18 5.11
N ARG A 16 -14.02 -23.00 3.95
CA ARG A 16 -14.67 -24.10 3.21
C ARG A 16 -13.61 -24.93 2.48
N GLN A 17 -13.53 -26.22 2.78
CA GLN A 17 -12.73 -27.18 2.04
C GLN A 17 -13.57 -27.76 0.90
N ASN A 18 -13.28 -27.35 -0.33
CA ASN A 18 -13.85 -27.96 -1.52
C ASN A 18 -12.78 -28.85 -2.17
N ASN A 19 -13.00 -30.16 -2.12
CA ASN A 19 -12.17 -31.17 -2.75
C ASN A 19 -12.31 -31.08 -4.27
N GLN A 20 -11.25 -30.71 -4.98
CA GLN A 20 -11.18 -30.82 -6.44
C GLN A 20 -10.33 -32.03 -6.86
N LYS A 21 -10.95 -32.80 -7.74
CA LYS A 21 -10.56 -34.08 -8.35
C LYS A 21 -9.34 -33.87 -9.25
N LEU A 22 -8.29 -34.69 -9.04
CA LEU A 22 -7.16 -34.85 -9.95
C LEU A 22 -7.65 -35.34 -11.31
N GLU A 23 -7.23 -34.69 -12.39
CA GLU A 23 -6.98 -35.36 -13.66
C GLU A 23 -5.55 -35.05 -14.13
N GLU A 24 -4.84 -36.13 -14.41
CA GLU A 24 -3.45 -36.22 -14.85
C GLU A 24 -3.31 -35.76 -16.30
N GLY A 25 -2.15 -35.16 -16.60
CA GLY A 25 -1.76 -34.83 -17.96
C GLY A 25 -0.30 -34.41 -18.00
N GLN A 26 0.61 -35.39 -17.85
CA GLN A 26 2.04 -35.20 -18.06
C GLN A 26 2.31 -34.97 -19.55
N ASN A 27 3.14 -34.00 -19.89
CA ASN A 27 3.94 -34.02 -21.12
C ASN A 27 5.26 -33.29 -20.85
N SER A 28 6.33 -34.08 -20.80
CA SER A 28 7.72 -33.67 -20.72
C SER A 28 8.22 -33.32 -22.12
N ASN A 29 8.95 -32.21 -22.27
CA ASN A 29 10.05 -32.10 -23.24
C ASN A 29 11.06 -31.00 -22.83
N GLU A 30 12.30 -31.45 -22.83
CA GLU A 30 13.66 -30.86 -22.83
C GLU A 30 13.92 -29.34 -22.68
N ALA A 31 14.75 -29.08 -21.66
CA ALA A 31 15.80 -28.08 -21.45
C ALA A 31 16.13 -27.04 -22.55
N ALA A 32 15.91 -25.77 -22.19
CA ALA A 32 16.84 -24.65 -22.35
C ALA A 32 16.54 -23.65 -21.22
N GLY A 33 17.55 -23.04 -20.61
CA GLY A 33 17.41 -22.19 -19.42
C GLY A 33 16.37 -21.09 -19.62
N ASP A 34 15.27 -21.19 -18.88
CA ASP A 34 14.11 -20.31 -18.97
C ASP A 34 13.53 -20.17 -17.55
N ASP A 35 14.37 -19.66 -16.63
CA ASP A 35 14.03 -19.50 -15.21
C ASP A 35 12.80 -18.57 -15.02
N ASP A 36 12.54 -17.69 -15.98
CA ASP A 36 11.41 -16.76 -15.99
C ASP A 36 10.06 -17.46 -16.18
N ASN A 37 10.01 -18.59 -16.90
CA ASN A 37 8.76 -19.31 -17.19
C ASN A 37 8.34 -20.25 -16.04
N LEU A 38 9.30 -20.67 -15.20
CA LEU A 38 9.04 -21.49 -14.03
C LEU A 38 8.32 -20.68 -12.93
N THR A 39 8.67 -19.40 -12.77
CA THR A 39 8.10 -18.53 -11.74
C THR A 39 6.66 -18.12 -12.06
N THR A 40 6.34 -17.82 -13.32
CA THR A 40 4.96 -17.57 -13.78
C THR A 40 4.08 -18.80 -13.60
N SER A 41 4.57 -19.99 -13.95
CA SER A 41 3.85 -21.26 -13.74
C SER A 41 3.51 -21.52 -12.26
N ALA A 42 4.42 -21.22 -11.34
CA ALA A 42 4.18 -21.39 -9.91
C ALA A 42 3.13 -20.41 -9.37
N ILE A 43 3.14 -19.14 -9.79
CA ILE A 43 2.16 -18.12 -9.37
C ILE A 43 0.76 -18.45 -9.90
N GLU A 44 0.66 -19.04 -11.09
CA GLU A 44 -0.63 -19.48 -11.63
C GLU A 44 -1.27 -20.59 -10.80
N ARG A 45 -0.46 -21.43 -10.15
CA ARG A 45 -0.94 -22.52 -9.28
C ARG A 45 -1.43 -22.03 -7.91
N LEU A 46 -0.94 -20.89 -7.42
CA LEU A 46 -1.35 -20.34 -6.13
C LEU A 46 -2.76 -19.77 -6.15
N GLY A 47 -3.55 -19.97 -5.10
CA GLY A 47 -4.84 -19.30 -4.93
C GLY A 47 -4.70 -17.78 -4.75
N THR A 48 -5.77 -17.02 -5.02
CA THR A 48 -5.78 -15.56 -4.76
C THR A 48 -5.58 -15.24 -3.27
N ASP A 49 -6.06 -16.10 -2.38
CA ASP A 49 -5.88 -16.03 -0.93
C ASP A 49 -4.42 -16.29 -0.51
N GLU A 50 -3.75 -17.25 -1.16
CA GLU A 50 -2.33 -17.54 -0.91
C GLU A 50 -1.43 -16.39 -1.39
N ILE A 51 -1.73 -15.81 -2.55
CA ILE A 51 -1.03 -14.61 -3.05
C ILE A 51 -1.25 -13.43 -2.09
N ALA A 52 -2.47 -13.23 -1.59
CA ALA A 52 -2.76 -12.17 -0.63
C ALA A 52 -2.02 -12.39 0.70
N PHE A 53 -1.86 -13.65 1.12
CA PHE A 53 -1.06 -13.99 2.30
C PHE A 53 0.42 -13.66 2.10
N ILE A 54 0.98 -13.97 0.92
CA ILE A 54 2.37 -13.62 0.57
C ILE A 54 2.56 -12.10 0.55
N PHE A 55 1.62 -11.37 -0.04
CA PHE A 55 1.65 -9.90 -0.05
C PHE A 55 1.61 -9.29 1.35
N GLY A 56 1.00 -9.96 2.33
CA GLY A 56 1.03 -9.54 3.74
C GLY A 56 2.42 -9.48 4.36
N PHE A 57 3.46 -10.02 3.72
CA PHE A 57 4.86 -9.94 4.15
C PHE A 57 5.70 -8.93 3.35
N LEU A 58 5.10 -8.28 2.34
CA LEU A 58 5.78 -7.33 1.48
C LEU A 58 5.47 -5.88 1.91
N PRO A 59 6.41 -4.94 1.70
CA PRO A 59 6.12 -3.53 1.86
C PRO A 59 5.12 -3.06 0.78
N PRO A 60 4.32 -2.00 1.05
CA PRO A 60 3.32 -1.46 0.13
C PRO A 60 3.86 -1.18 -1.28
N GLU A 61 5.10 -0.69 -1.38
CA GLU A 61 5.77 -0.38 -2.64
C GLU A 61 5.99 -1.64 -3.51
N ASP A 62 6.38 -2.74 -2.87
CA ASP A 62 6.59 -4.03 -3.54
C ASP A 62 5.25 -4.67 -3.94
N ILE A 63 4.21 -4.52 -3.11
CA ILE A 63 2.86 -4.97 -3.49
C ILE A 63 2.38 -4.19 -4.71
N MET A 64 2.67 -2.89 -4.78
CA MET A 64 2.30 -2.06 -5.93
C MET A 64 2.99 -2.48 -7.22
N SER A 65 4.28 -2.80 -7.17
CA SER A 65 5.03 -3.27 -8.34
C SER A 65 4.62 -4.69 -8.76
N ALA A 66 4.22 -5.54 -7.81
CA ALA A 66 3.80 -6.92 -8.07
C ALA A 66 2.42 -7.05 -8.74
N ARG A 67 1.65 -5.97 -8.92
CA ARG A 67 0.28 -5.99 -9.49
C ARG A 67 0.24 -6.16 -11.03
N LEU A 68 1.05 -7.06 -11.57
CA LEU A 68 1.25 -7.25 -13.02
C LEU A 68 0.07 -7.92 -13.73
N ASN A 69 -0.66 -8.80 -13.04
CA ASN A 69 -1.80 -9.52 -13.62
C ASN A 69 -3.11 -9.28 -12.84
N LYS A 70 -4.25 -9.69 -13.42
CA LYS A 70 -5.57 -9.50 -12.79
C LYS A 70 -5.68 -10.21 -11.44
N LYS A 71 -5.11 -11.41 -11.32
CA LYS A 71 -5.16 -12.24 -10.11
C LYS A 71 -4.39 -11.59 -8.95
N MET A 72 -3.18 -11.10 -9.20
CA MET A 72 -2.36 -10.35 -8.24
C MET A 72 -3.03 -9.03 -7.88
N ARG A 73 -3.66 -8.33 -8.83
CA ARG A 73 -4.46 -7.13 -8.53
C ARG A 73 -5.63 -7.40 -7.59
N ASP A 74 -6.31 -8.51 -7.76
CA ASP A 74 -7.43 -8.87 -6.88
C ASP A 74 -6.94 -9.37 -5.52
N ALA A 75 -5.81 -10.10 -5.46
CA ALA A 75 -5.15 -10.48 -4.21
C ALA A 75 -4.69 -9.25 -3.40
N ALA A 76 -4.09 -8.25 -4.05
CA ALA A 76 -3.67 -7.01 -3.42
C ALA A 76 -4.82 -6.28 -2.72
N LYS A 77 -6.04 -6.31 -3.28
CA LYS A 77 -7.21 -5.68 -2.66
C LYS A 77 -7.63 -6.36 -1.36
N THR A 78 -7.48 -7.68 -1.29
CA THR A 78 -7.87 -8.48 -0.12
C THR A 78 -6.75 -8.64 0.90
N THR A 79 -5.54 -8.20 0.57
CA THR A 79 -4.37 -8.28 1.44
C THR A 79 -4.54 -7.38 2.64
N ILE A 80 -4.22 -7.90 3.82
CA ILE A 80 -4.04 -7.10 5.03
C ILE A 80 -2.59 -6.64 5.02
N VAL A 81 -2.37 -5.38 4.64
CA VAL A 81 -1.02 -4.83 4.52
C VAL A 81 -0.50 -4.52 5.92
N PRO A 82 0.75 -4.87 6.27
CA PRO A 82 1.37 -4.45 7.51
C PRO A 82 1.29 -2.93 7.70
N PRO A 83 1.13 -2.43 8.94
CA PRO A 83 1.24 -1.01 9.22
C PRO A 83 2.61 -0.52 8.77
N VAL A 84 2.63 0.47 7.87
CA VAL A 84 3.86 1.12 7.41
C VAL A 84 3.79 2.60 7.77
N GLU A 85 4.88 3.10 8.35
CA GLU A 85 5.05 4.52 8.60
C GLU A 85 5.31 5.24 7.27
N PHE A 86 4.24 5.72 6.64
CA PHE A 86 4.32 6.48 5.39
C PHE A 86 4.16 7.97 5.66
N ILE A 87 5.30 8.69 5.68
CA ILE A 87 5.35 10.14 5.91
C ILE A 87 5.05 10.90 4.61
N VAL A 88 3.95 11.65 4.59
CA VAL A 88 3.55 12.50 3.46
C VAL A 88 4.05 13.94 3.68
N ASP A 89 5.24 14.26 3.18
CA ASP A 89 5.87 15.59 3.30
C ASP A 89 5.94 16.38 1.98
N SER A 90 5.40 15.82 0.89
CA SER A 90 5.46 16.37 -0.45
C SER A 90 4.27 15.93 -1.29
N VAL A 91 3.96 16.70 -2.33
CA VAL A 91 2.88 16.39 -3.29
C VAL A 91 3.10 15.04 -3.97
N ASP A 92 4.35 14.70 -4.31
CA ASP A 92 4.69 13.42 -4.93
C ASP A 92 4.40 12.23 -3.99
N LYS A 93 4.71 12.37 -2.70
CA LYS A 93 4.35 11.37 -1.70
C LYS A 93 2.84 11.30 -1.48
N TYR A 94 2.15 12.42 -1.53
CA TYR A 94 0.68 12.43 -1.47
C TYR A 94 0.06 11.66 -2.65
N ASN A 95 0.51 11.92 -3.87
CA ASN A 95 0.07 11.21 -5.07
C ASN A 95 0.36 9.71 -4.96
N SER A 96 1.53 9.36 -4.42
CA SER A 96 1.92 7.97 -4.17
C SER A 96 1.02 7.30 -3.13
N ALA A 97 0.75 7.97 -1.99
CA ALA A 97 -0.19 7.49 -0.97
C ALA A 97 -1.60 7.31 -1.53
N ALA A 98 -2.07 8.25 -2.35
CA ALA A 98 -3.37 8.19 -3.01
C ALA A 98 -3.46 6.99 -3.96
N ALA A 99 -2.42 6.75 -4.77
CA ALA A 99 -2.35 5.60 -5.66
C ALA A 99 -2.34 4.27 -4.88
N MET A 100 -1.59 4.20 -3.78
CA MET A 100 -1.55 3.03 -2.90
C MET A 100 -2.92 2.77 -2.23
N ALA A 101 -3.58 3.81 -1.72
CA ALA A 101 -4.90 3.69 -1.09
C ALA A 101 -5.97 3.22 -2.08
N SER A 102 -5.90 3.67 -3.33
CA SER A 102 -6.80 3.20 -4.41
C SER A 102 -6.55 1.73 -4.75
N ALA A 103 -5.30 1.29 -4.70
CA ALA A 103 -4.88 -0.06 -5.02
C ALA A 103 -5.12 -1.09 -3.92
N MET A 104 -4.95 -0.67 -2.67
CA MET A 104 -4.98 -1.48 -1.47
C MET A 104 -5.94 -0.81 -0.47
N PRO A 105 -7.26 -1.01 -0.61
CA PRO A 105 -8.25 -0.36 0.26
C PRO A 105 -8.11 -0.75 1.74
N ASN A 106 -7.39 -1.83 2.05
CA ASN A 106 -7.10 -2.30 3.40
C ASN A 106 -5.73 -1.83 3.91
N LEU A 107 -5.15 -0.76 3.35
CA LEU A 107 -3.92 -0.17 3.87
C LEU A 107 -4.19 0.42 5.26
N GLN A 108 -3.80 -0.33 6.30
CA GLN A 108 -4.07 0.07 7.67
C GLN A 108 -3.11 1.18 8.09
N GLN A 109 -3.68 2.33 8.46
CA GLN A 109 -3.02 3.47 9.13
C GLN A 109 -1.97 4.22 8.29
N ILE A 110 -2.43 5.11 7.42
CA ILE A 110 -1.59 6.21 6.93
C ILE A 110 -1.56 7.26 8.04
N SER A 111 -0.41 7.41 8.70
CA SER A 111 -0.20 8.47 9.67
C SER A 111 0.38 9.68 8.94
N PHE A 112 -0.40 10.76 8.88
CA PHE A 112 0.13 12.05 8.43
C PHE A 112 0.98 12.62 9.57
N SER A 113 2.30 12.74 9.35
CA SER A 113 3.12 13.55 10.24
C SER A 113 2.72 15.03 10.09
N GLU A 114 3.06 15.84 11.09
CA GLU A 114 2.88 17.29 11.02
C GLU A 114 3.52 17.81 9.73
N LEU A 115 2.69 18.39 8.85
CA LEU A 115 3.16 19.18 7.73
C LEU A 115 3.97 20.33 8.33
N ASP A 116 5.23 20.47 7.89
CA ASP A 116 6.19 21.42 8.45
C ASP A 116 5.52 22.79 8.72
N SER A 117 5.72 23.33 9.92
CA SER A 117 5.04 24.51 10.50
C SER A 117 5.26 25.85 9.76
N ARG A 118 5.72 25.79 8.50
CA ARG A 118 6.18 26.92 7.69
C ARG A 118 5.30 27.20 6.47
N HIS A 119 4.01 26.87 6.53
CA HIS A 119 3.07 27.22 5.46
C HIS A 119 2.45 28.61 5.70
N LYS A 120 2.57 29.51 4.72
CA LYS A 120 1.78 30.75 4.66
C LYS A 120 0.37 30.39 4.19
N TYR A 121 -0.65 30.77 4.96
CA TYR A 121 -2.03 30.72 4.52
C TYR A 121 -2.25 31.75 3.41
N ILE A 122 -2.84 31.34 2.28
CA ILE A 122 -3.26 32.25 1.22
C ILE A 122 -4.68 32.71 1.58
N ASP A 123 -4.80 33.97 2.01
CA ASP A 123 -5.97 34.83 2.22
C ASP A 123 -7.31 34.16 2.64
N GLY A 124 -7.84 34.34 3.84
CA GLY A 124 -7.83 35.57 4.66
C GLY A 124 -8.34 35.33 6.08
N GLU A 125 -7.61 34.52 6.85
CA GLU A 125 -7.74 34.49 8.30
C GLU A 125 -6.47 35.14 8.89
N ASP A 126 -6.68 36.36 9.39
CA ASP A 126 -5.69 37.34 9.82
C ASP A 126 -4.67 36.73 10.82
N PRO A 127 -3.40 36.53 10.42
CA PRO A 127 -2.38 36.09 11.35
C PRO A 127 -1.95 37.28 12.21
N ASP A 128 -2.21 37.18 13.52
CA ASP A 128 -1.68 38.03 14.58
C ASP A 128 -0.45 38.83 14.14
N GLU A 129 -0.65 40.16 14.06
CA GLU A 129 0.24 41.20 13.50
C GLU A 129 1.70 41.06 13.98
N HIS A 130 1.91 40.44 15.13
CA HIS A 130 3.22 40.18 15.70
C HIS A 130 4.11 39.25 14.87
N THR A 131 3.52 38.37 14.04
CA THR A 131 4.24 37.34 13.26
C THR A 131 4.55 37.79 11.82
N ALA A 132 3.81 38.77 11.29
CA ALA A 132 3.98 39.29 9.93
C ALA A 132 5.37 39.92 9.67
N ARG A 133 6.05 40.38 10.72
CA ARG A 133 7.36 41.03 10.62
C ARG A 133 8.53 40.07 10.34
N PHE A 134 8.37 38.77 10.62
CA PHE A 134 9.44 37.79 10.45
C PHE A 134 9.40 37.05 9.09
N THR A 135 8.29 37.14 8.35
CA THR A 135 8.04 36.37 7.11
C THR A 135 8.04 37.24 5.85
N THR A 136 8.48 38.50 5.94
CA THR A 136 8.50 39.48 4.84
C THR A 136 9.48 39.09 3.72
N ASN A 137 10.51 38.30 4.02
CA ASN A 137 11.56 37.93 3.05
C ASN A 137 11.30 36.59 2.35
N TRP A 138 10.13 35.97 2.51
CA TRP A 138 9.85 34.67 1.94
C TRP A 138 9.19 34.81 0.57
N ILE A 139 9.80 34.19 -0.43
CA ILE A 139 9.36 34.15 -1.82
C ILE A 139 7.95 33.56 -1.87
N THR A 140 7.00 34.31 -2.38
CA THR A 140 5.63 33.85 -2.65
C THR A 140 5.64 32.89 -3.84
N HIS A 141 4.94 31.78 -3.74
CA HIS A 141 4.71 30.87 -4.86
C HIS A 141 3.22 30.97 -5.20
N ASP A 142 2.92 31.60 -6.32
CA ASP A 142 1.57 31.55 -6.88
C ASP A 142 1.37 30.18 -7.51
N ILE A 143 0.26 29.53 -7.17
CA ILE A 143 -0.13 28.25 -7.74
C ILE A 143 -1.34 28.57 -8.62
N GLU A 144 -1.15 28.56 -9.95
CA GLU A 144 -2.24 28.62 -10.93
C GLU A 144 -3.00 27.28 -11.01
#